data_AF-A0A7S4DHS8-F1
#
_entry.id   AF-A0A7S4DHS8-F1
#
_cell.length_a   1.000
_cell.length_b   1.000
_cell.length_c   1.000
_cell.angle_alpha   90.00
_cell.angle_beta   90.00
_cell.angle_gamma   90.00
#
_symmetry.space_group_name_H-M   'P 1'
#
loop_
_entity.id
_entity.type
_entity.pdbx_description
1 polymer ?
#
loop_
_entity_poly.entity_id
_entity_poly.type
_entity_poly.pdbx_seq_one_letter_code
_entity_poly.pdbx_strand_id
1 'polypeptide(L)'
;MSAPQREMGTIKSYSRGFGFIGRHNCSEDIFFHIKDFRKVPKRRGGVQPEIGMEVCYNIGIGKDGRLAAKDILEVPEGKRREPCPREVSAYKSRKAANPPELQGRSRGIIKSQRPHFQYGFIVEEKSQRKVFFRWKSIAFKEFPLRVGEKVDFVMEDEPVIGVVATDIRPYLVQGENIQMDEDRQTEFKSLVSSNSPERQIGAMCNKYLCAFLNSSGGDIFFGVEDCGTVAGLLMSQWQRDTARKDVDYHLSRFTPPVEPERYRLAFIKVYQRRTDQELKEITDCFVVRVSAIKPEGKNSCNWYRNSKDDSWIRREAG
;
A
#
# COMPACT_ATOMS: atom_id res chain seq x y z
N MET A 1 -19.30 -42.68 22.03
CA MET A 1 -18.94 -42.06 20.74
C MET A 1 -18.95 -40.55 20.93
N SER A 2 -17.80 -39.89 20.81
CA SER A 2 -17.64 -38.46 21.09
C SER A 2 -18.33 -37.64 19.99
N ALA A 3 -19.16 -36.66 20.37
CA ALA A 3 -19.79 -35.76 19.41
C ALA A 3 -18.70 -34.91 18.71
N PRO A 4 -18.85 -34.57 17.41
CA PRO A 4 -17.91 -33.68 16.73
C PRO A 4 -17.86 -32.34 17.47
N GLN A 5 -16.65 -31.93 17.86
CA GLN A 5 -16.43 -30.69 18.58
C GLN A 5 -16.67 -29.52 17.63
N ARG A 6 -17.84 -28.90 17.76
CA ARG A 6 -18.20 -27.68 17.01
C ARG A 6 -17.36 -26.51 17.53
N GLU A 7 -16.80 -25.76 16.60
CA GLU A 7 -16.11 -24.50 16.89
C GLU A 7 -17.06 -23.32 16.76
N MET A 8 -16.69 -22.21 17.41
CA MET A 8 -17.43 -20.95 17.34
C MET A 8 -16.65 -19.92 16.55
N GLY A 9 -17.38 -18.98 15.96
CA GLY A 9 -16.79 -17.84 15.29
C GLY A 9 -17.83 -16.82 14.89
N THR A 10 -17.35 -15.74 14.32
CA THR A 10 -18.17 -14.61 13.88
C THR A 10 -18.02 -14.42 12.38
N ILE A 11 -19.11 -14.23 11.65
CA ILE A 11 -19.06 -13.98 10.21
C ILE A 11 -18.38 -12.63 9.96
N LYS A 12 -17.19 -12.67 9.34
CA LYS A 12 -16.38 -11.48 9.02
C LYS A 12 -16.71 -10.92 7.63
N SER A 13 -17.04 -11.78 6.69
CA SER A 13 -17.44 -11.37 5.34
C SER A 13 -18.33 -12.41 4.69
N TYR A 14 -19.24 -11.95 3.83
CA TYR A 14 -20.11 -12.78 3.02
C TYR A 14 -20.43 -12.05 1.71
N SER A 15 -20.17 -12.69 0.57
CA SER A 15 -20.44 -12.14 -0.76
C SER A 15 -20.52 -13.25 -1.80
N ARG A 16 -21.39 -13.09 -2.81
CA ARG A 16 -21.52 -14.00 -3.97
C ARG A 16 -21.61 -15.50 -3.61
N GLY A 17 -22.26 -15.82 -2.49
CA GLY A 17 -22.52 -17.21 -2.06
C GLY A 17 -21.39 -17.89 -1.27
N PHE A 18 -20.35 -17.16 -0.85
CA PHE A 18 -19.31 -17.66 0.06
C PHE A 18 -18.88 -16.57 1.05
N GLY A 19 -18.14 -16.94 2.09
CA GLY A 19 -17.70 -16.01 3.12
C GLY A 19 -16.56 -16.54 3.99
N PHE A 20 -16.21 -15.75 5.00
CA PHE A 20 -15.18 -16.09 5.99
C PHE A 20 -15.70 -15.89 7.41
N ILE A 21 -15.37 -16.83 8.29
CA ILE A 21 -15.68 -16.79 9.72
C ILE A 21 -14.38 -16.56 10.49
N GLY A 22 -14.36 -15.53 11.33
CA GLY A 22 -13.30 -15.33 12.32
C GLY A 22 -13.47 -16.32 13.46
N ARG A 23 -12.48 -17.19 13.67
CA ARG A 23 -12.54 -18.24 14.71
C ARG A 23 -12.28 -17.61 16.08
N HIS A 24 -13.01 -18.04 17.11
CA HIS A 24 -12.77 -17.54 18.48
C HIS A 24 -11.51 -18.16 19.12
N ASN A 25 -11.10 -19.34 18.66
CA ASN A 25 -10.02 -20.12 19.27
C ASN A 25 -8.67 -19.97 18.54
N CYS A 26 -8.60 -19.27 17.40
CA CYS A 26 -7.36 -19.02 16.67
C CYS A 26 -7.44 -17.77 15.78
N SER A 27 -6.29 -17.25 15.37
CA SER A 27 -6.19 -16.01 14.58
C SER A 27 -6.45 -16.16 13.07
N GLU A 28 -6.65 -17.39 12.57
CA GLU A 28 -6.89 -17.63 11.14
C GLU A 28 -8.39 -17.72 10.84
N ASP A 29 -8.82 -17.03 9.78
CA ASP A 29 -10.20 -17.09 9.30
C ASP A 29 -10.46 -18.39 8.53
N ILE A 30 -11.67 -18.93 8.68
CA ILE A 30 -12.08 -20.15 7.97
C ILE A 30 -13.11 -19.84 6.88
N PHE A 31 -12.87 -20.39 5.69
CA PHE A 31 -13.72 -20.22 4.52
C PHE A 31 -15.03 -21.01 4.66
N PHE A 32 -16.15 -20.48 4.14
CA PHE A 32 -17.39 -21.23 4.01
C PHE A 32 -18.15 -20.93 2.72
N HIS A 33 -18.95 -21.89 2.25
CA HIS A 33 -19.93 -21.67 1.19
C HIS A 33 -21.34 -21.52 1.79
N ILE A 34 -22.22 -20.71 1.18
CA ILE A 34 -23.62 -20.57 1.62
C ILE A 34 -24.39 -21.90 1.70
N LYS A 35 -23.93 -22.92 0.96
CA LYS A 35 -24.53 -24.27 0.97
C LYS A 35 -24.26 -25.02 2.27
N ASP A 36 -23.18 -24.67 2.96
CA ASP A 36 -22.78 -25.22 4.25
C ASP A 36 -23.48 -24.52 5.44
N PHE A 37 -24.16 -23.40 5.17
CA PHE A 37 -25.04 -22.73 6.12
C PHE A 37 -26.38 -23.45 6.18
N ARG A 38 -26.69 -24.06 7.33
CA ARG A 38 -27.82 -24.98 7.43
C ARG A 38 -29.14 -24.21 7.36
N LYS A 39 -29.96 -24.54 6.36
CA LYS A 39 -31.36 -24.10 6.28
C LYS A 39 -32.18 -24.82 7.35
N VAL A 40 -32.75 -24.09 8.31
CA VAL A 40 -33.88 -24.61 9.11
C VAL A 40 -35.06 -24.87 8.15
N PRO A 41 -35.82 -25.98 8.28
CA PRO A 41 -36.78 -26.38 7.25
C PRO A 41 -37.86 -25.31 7.04
N LYS A 42 -38.07 -24.94 5.78
CA LYS A 42 -39.28 -24.33 5.20
C LYS A 42 -40.09 -23.41 6.15
N ARG A 43 -39.55 -22.24 6.45
CA ARG A 43 -40.37 -21.02 6.65
C ARG A 43 -39.82 -19.90 5.78
N ARG A 44 -40.72 -19.11 5.19
CA ARG A 44 -40.41 -17.92 4.38
C ARG A 44 -39.63 -16.95 5.28
N GLY A 45 -38.33 -16.81 5.05
CA GLY A 45 -37.45 -15.93 5.84
C GLY A 45 -36.17 -16.60 6.34
N GLY A 46 -35.58 -17.54 5.59
CA GLY A 46 -34.33 -18.18 6.00
C GLY A 46 -33.24 -17.15 6.31
N VAL A 47 -32.57 -17.33 7.45
CA VAL A 47 -31.50 -16.45 7.93
C VAL A 47 -30.35 -16.47 6.92
N GLN A 48 -30.03 -15.31 6.35
CA GLN A 48 -28.84 -15.15 5.52
C GLN A 48 -27.64 -14.85 6.43
N PRO A 49 -26.42 -15.24 6.05
CA PRO A 49 -25.22 -14.84 6.77
C PRO A 49 -25.09 -13.32 6.78
N GLU A 50 -25.08 -12.73 7.97
CA GLU A 50 -24.83 -11.29 8.15
C GLU A 50 -23.48 -11.08 8.84
N ILE A 51 -22.81 -9.98 8.50
CA ILE A 51 -21.53 -9.63 9.11
C ILE A 51 -21.77 -9.35 10.60
N GLY A 52 -20.97 -9.97 11.47
CA GLY A 52 -21.13 -9.88 12.93
C GLY A 52 -21.98 -11.00 13.54
N MET A 53 -22.62 -11.85 12.73
CA MET A 53 -23.40 -12.99 13.22
C MET A 53 -22.51 -14.06 13.87
N GLU A 54 -22.86 -14.50 15.08
CA GLU A 54 -22.21 -15.62 15.76
C GLU A 54 -22.72 -16.95 15.22
N VAL A 55 -21.77 -17.82 14.89
CA VAL A 55 -22.05 -19.12 14.30
C VAL A 55 -21.23 -20.20 14.96
N CYS A 56 -21.79 -21.40 15.03
CA CYS A 56 -21.05 -22.61 15.34
C CYS A 56 -20.96 -23.52 14.12
N TYR A 57 -19.81 -24.16 13.91
CA TYR A 57 -19.51 -24.93 12.70
C TYR A 57 -18.56 -26.09 13.00
N ASN A 58 -18.48 -27.03 12.08
CA ASN A 58 -17.48 -28.09 12.06
C ASN A 58 -16.35 -27.70 11.09
N ILE A 59 -15.11 -28.03 11.43
CA ILE A 59 -14.00 -27.92 10.47
C ILE A 59 -13.99 -29.16 9.58
N GLY A 60 -13.98 -28.96 8.27
CA GLY A 60 -13.82 -30.02 7.30
C GLY A 60 -12.92 -29.59 6.13
N ILE A 61 -12.65 -30.53 5.22
CA ILE A 61 -11.88 -30.26 4.00
C ILE A 61 -12.84 -29.88 2.87
N GLY A 62 -12.60 -28.72 2.25
CA GLY A 62 -13.31 -28.20 1.08
C GLY A 62 -12.97 -28.95 -0.21
N LYS A 63 -13.69 -28.67 -1.30
CA LYS A 63 -13.45 -29.32 -2.61
C LYS A 63 -12.07 -29.02 -3.20
N ASP A 64 -11.46 -27.93 -2.74
CA ASP A 64 -10.13 -27.43 -3.08
C ASP A 64 -9.02 -27.96 -2.16
N GLY A 65 -9.33 -28.88 -1.25
CA GLY A 65 -8.37 -29.44 -0.29
C GLY A 65 -8.04 -28.51 0.89
N ARG A 66 -8.66 -27.32 0.97
CA ARG A 66 -8.43 -26.36 2.06
C ARG A 66 -9.41 -26.56 3.21
N LEU A 67 -9.05 -26.06 4.40
CA LEU A 67 -9.95 -26.07 5.54
C LEU A 67 -11.17 -25.15 5.27
N ALA A 68 -12.36 -25.69 5.48
CA ALA A 68 -13.62 -25.01 5.30
C ALA A 68 -14.58 -25.33 6.45
N ALA A 69 -15.37 -24.34 6.85
CA ALA A 69 -16.43 -24.50 7.83
C ALA A 69 -17.64 -25.18 7.19
N LYS A 70 -18.10 -26.26 7.82
CA LYS A 70 -19.25 -27.08 7.42
C LYS A 70 -20.30 -27.10 8.53
N ASP A 71 -21.55 -27.40 8.18
CA ASP A 71 -22.68 -27.49 9.11
C ASP A 71 -22.85 -26.25 10.00
N ILE A 72 -22.77 -25.07 9.38
CA ILE A 72 -22.79 -23.78 10.05
C ILE A 72 -24.21 -23.51 10.55
N LEU A 73 -24.32 -23.20 11.84
CA LEU A 73 -25.56 -22.84 12.52
C LEU A 73 -25.38 -21.49 13.20
N GLU A 74 -26.37 -20.62 13.06
CA GLU A 74 -26.49 -19.44 13.91
C GLU A 74 -26.62 -19.86 15.37
N VAL A 75 -25.95 -19.13 16.26
CA VAL A 75 -26.14 -19.25 17.70
C VAL A 75 -27.19 -18.22 18.12
N PRO A 76 -28.40 -18.62 18.55
CA PRO A 76 -29.41 -17.66 19.00
C PRO A 76 -28.89 -16.84 20.19
N GLU A 77 -29.18 -15.54 20.22
CA GLU A 77 -28.72 -14.58 21.24
C GLU A 77 -29.10 -14.93 22.70
N GLY A 78 -29.86 -16.01 22.94
CA GLY A 78 -30.28 -16.49 24.26
C GLY A 78 -29.47 -17.65 24.86
N LYS A 79 -28.39 -18.13 24.23
CA LYS A 79 -27.48 -19.14 24.83
C LYS A 79 -26.05 -18.61 24.95
N ARG A 80 -25.90 -17.47 25.61
CA ARG A 80 -24.63 -17.12 26.24
C ARG A 80 -24.34 -18.23 27.25
N ARG A 81 -23.38 -19.11 26.95
CA ARG A 81 -22.69 -19.81 28.04
C ARG A 81 -21.98 -18.71 28.81
N GLU A 82 -22.50 -18.40 29.99
CA GLU A 82 -21.77 -17.58 30.94
C GLU A 82 -20.33 -18.13 31.01
N PRO A 83 -19.31 -17.29 30.87
CA PRO A 83 -17.99 -17.67 31.34
C PRO A 83 -18.16 -18.05 32.82
N CYS A 84 -17.68 -19.23 33.20
CA CYS A 84 -17.60 -19.63 34.61
C CYS A 84 -17.13 -18.44 35.46
N PRO A 85 -17.75 -18.19 36.63
CA PRO A 85 -17.35 -17.10 37.50
C PRO A 85 -15.94 -17.38 38.01
N ARG A 86 -14.93 -16.85 37.32
CA ARG A 86 -13.61 -16.66 37.91
C ARG A 86 -13.70 -15.34 38.64
N GLU A 87 -13.88 -15.50 39.95
CA GLU A 87 -13.60 -14.57 41.04
C GLU A 87 -13.13 -13.20 40.60
N VAL A 88 -13.86 -12.18 41.09
CA VAL A 88 -13.40 -10.80 41.20
C VAL A 88 -12.24 -10.77 42.21
N SER A 89 -11.12 -11.38 41.83
CA SER A 89 -9.86 -11.34 42.51
C SER A 89 -9.04 -10.28 41.82
N ALA A 90 -8.82 -9.19 42.55
CA ALA A 90 -7.98 -8.06 42.20
C ALA A 90 -6.95 -8.38 41.11
N TYR A 91 -7.18 -7.86 39.90
CA TYR A 91 -6.13 -7.79 38.89
C TYR A 91 -5.10 -6.77 39.40
N LYS A 92 -4.20 -7.27 40.26
CA LYS A 92 -2.83 -6.79 40.33
C LYS A 92 -2.35 -6.72 38.89
N SER A 93 -1.96 -5.52 38.48
CA SER A 93 -1.18 -5.26 37.28
C SER A 93 -0.19 -6.40 37.10
N ARG A 94 -0.47 -7.31 36.15
CA ARG A 94 0.61 -8.11 35.59
C ARG A 94 1.46 -7.07 34.92
N LYS A 95 2.63 -6.80 35.51
CA LYS A 95 3.67 -5.98 34.90
C LYS A 95 3.66 -6.30 33.42
N ALA A 96 3.33 -5.28 32.63
CA ALA A 96 3.57 -5.29 31.21
C ALA A 96 4.94 -5.94 30.99
N ALA A 97 4.97 -7.11 30.36
CA ALA A 97 6.07 -7.34 29.46
C ALA A 97 5.96 -6.19 28.48
N ASN A 98 6.94 -5.28 28.55
CA ASN A 98 6.88 -3.95 27.95
C ASN A 98 6.10 -3.98 26.63
N PRO A 99 5.02 -3.19 26.46
CA PRO A 99 4.45 -3.01 25.14
C PRO A 99 5.62 -2.58 24.23
N PRO A 100 5.85 -3.24 23.08
CA PRO A 100 6.83 -2.72 22.14
C PRO A 100 6.39 -1.30 21.82
N GLU A 101 7.26 -0.34 22.08
CA GLU A 101 7.01 1.10 21.96
C GLU A 101 6.10 1.42 20.78
N LEU A 102 4.85 1.82 21.06
CA LEU A 102 3.94 2.40 20.07
C LEU A 102 4.32 3.87 19.80
N GLN A 103 5.60 4.11 19.50
CA GLN A 103 6.13 5.41 19.09
C GLN A 103 7.07 5.21 17.91
N GLY A 104 6.48 5.10 16.72
CA GLY A 104 7.24 5.02 15.47
C GLY A 104 6.41 4.48 14.32
N ARG A 105 6.76 4.88 13.09
CA ARG A 105 6.24 4.27 11.87
C ARG A 105 6.85 2.88 11.74
N SER A 106 6.02 1.90 11.40
CA SER A 106 6.43 0.55 11.01
C SER A 106 6.83 0.53 9.55
N ARG A 107 7.58 -0.50 9.14
CA ARG A 107 8.10 -0.64 7.77
C ARG A 107 7.78 -2.01 7.23
N GLY A 108 7.66 -2.12 5.92
CA GLY A 108 7.37 -3.38 5.26
C GLY A 108 7.36 -3.29 3.76
N ILE A 109 6.93 -4.37 3.12
CA ILE A 109 6.83 -4.48 1.66
C ILE A 109 5.38 -4.73 1.27
N ILE A 110 4.89 -4.03 0.24
CA ILE A 110 3.58 -4.31 -0.35
C ILE A 110 3.59 -5.75 -0.89
N LYS A 111 2.88 -6.66 -0.23
CA LYS A 111 2.85 -8.08 -0.61
C LYS A 111 1.80 -8.39 -1.67
N SER A 112 0.65 -7.72 -1.58
CA SER A 112 -0.44 -7.93 -2.53
C SER A 112 -1.40 -6.75 -2.51
N GLN A 113 -2.03 -6.48 -3.64
CA GLN A 113 -3.06 -5.47 -3.80
C GLN A 113 -4.28 -6.07 -4.51
N ARG A 114 -5.46 -5.60 -4.12
CA ARG A 114 -6.74 -5.96 -4.72
C ARG A 114 -7.47 -4.67 -5.12
N PRO A 115 -7.08 -4.02 -6.25
CA PRO A 115 -7.61 -2.71 -6.63
C PRO A 115 -9.14 -2.68 -6.73
N HIS A 116 -9.75 -3.72 -7.31
CA HIS A 116 -11.21 -3.84 -7.43
C HIS A 116 -11.94 -3.82 -6.07
N PHE A 117 -11.31 -4.41 -5.04
CA PHE A 117 -11.86 -4.44 -3.68
C PHE A 117 -11.27 -3.35 -2.77
N GLN A 118 -10.41 -2.49 -3.30
CA GLN A 118 -9.79 -1.35 -2.61
C GLN A 118 -9.05 -1.71 -1.31
N TYR A 119 -8.36 -2.84 -1.28
CA TYR A 119 -7.52 -3.23 -0.15
C TYR A 119 -6.25 -3.94 -0.59
N GLY A 120 -5.32 -4.14 0.33
CA GLY A 120 -4.10 -4.91 0.12
C GLY A 120 -3.52 -5.40 1.43
N PHE A 121 -2.31 -5.95 1.33
CA PHE A 121 -1.55 -6.42 2.46
C PHE A 121 -0.08 -6.05 2.37
N ILE A 122 0.50 -5.71 3.51
CA ILE A 122 1.92 -5.44 3.72
C ILE A 122 2.51 -6.59 4.54
N VAL A 123 3.73 -7.02 4.25
CA VAL A 123 4.51 -7.86 5.17
C VAL A 123 5.40 -6.92 5.99
N GLU A 124 5.15 -6.85 7.29
CA GLU A 124 5.87 -5.98 8.22
C GLU A 124 7.24 -6.56 8.53
N GLU A 125 8.28 -5.73 8.48
CA GLU A 125 9.68 -6.17 8.49
C GLU A 125 10.10 -6.83 9.82
N LYS A 126 9.62 -6.32 10.96
CA LYS A 126 10.05 -6.79 12.29
C LYS A 126 9.42 -8.13 12.66
N SER A 127 8.11 -8.26 12.51
CA SER A 127 7.34 -9.43 12.92
C SER A 127 7.09 -10.42 11.78
N GLN A 128 7.40 -10.02 10.53
CA GLN A 128 7.09 -10.78 9.31
C GLN A 128 5.58 -11.06 9.15
N ARG A 129 4.73 -10.34 9.90
CA ARG A 129 3.28 -10.53 9.86
C ARG A 129 2.69 -9.79 8.67
N LYS A 130 1.60 -10.37 8.17
CA LYS A 130 0.79 -9.78 7.12
C LYS A 130 -0.19 -8.79 7.73
N VAL A 131 -0.02 -7.51 7.42
CA VAL A 131 -0.84 -6.40 7.91
C VAL A 131 -1.81 -5.97 6.82
N PHE A 132 -3.09 -5.88 7.16
CA PHE A 132 -4.14 -5.44 6.24
C PHE A 132 -4.09 -3.92 6.03
N PHE A 133 -4.36 -3.45 4.82
CA PHE A 133 -4.60 -2.04 4.56
C PHE A 133 -5.72 -1.80 3.56
N ARG A 134 -6.35 -0.63 3.66
CA ARG A 134 -7.34 -0.14 2.70
C ARG A 134 -6.70 0.85 1.75
N TRP A 135 -7.22 0.99 0.52
CA TRP A 135 -6.69 1.96 -0.45
C TRP A 135 -6.73 3.41 0.07
N LYS A 136 -7.78 3.73 0.84
CA LYS A 136 -7.90 5.04 1.49
C LYS A 136 -6.76 5.35 2.47
N SER A 137 -6.13 4.33 3.04
CA SER A 137 -5.02 4.44 3.99
C SER A 137 -3.68 4.81 3.35
N ILE A 138 -3.57 4.75 2.02
CA ILE A 138 -2.38 5.19 1.30
C ILE A 138 -2.35 6.71 1.32
N ALA A 139 -1.44 7.33 2.07
CA ALA A 139 -1.34 8.78 2.16
C ALA A 139 -0.65 9.40 0.93
N PHE A 140 0.25 8.66 0.31
CA PHE A 140 0.94 9.06 -0.91
C PHE A 140 0.04 8.88 -2.14
N LYS A 141 -0.55 9.97 -2.63
CA LYS A 141 -1.58 9.94 -3.69
C LYS A 141 -1.01 10.20 -5.08
N GLU A 142 0.20 10.73 -5.14
CA GLU A 142 0.88 11.12 -6.36
C GLU A 142 1.14 9.91 -7.25
N PHE A 143 1.60 8.79 -6.68
CA PHE A 143 1.87 7.58 -7.45
C PHE A 143 1.17 6.36 -6.86
N PRO A 144 0.61 5.47 -7.72
CA PRO A 144 0.09 4.21 -7.25
C PRO A 144 1.25 3.35 -6.74
N LEU A 145 1.13 2.89 -5.49
CA LEU A 145 2.08 1.93 -4.94
C LEU A 145 1.98 0.59 -5.67
N ARG A 146 3.11 -0.10 -5.85
CA ARG A 146 3.18 -1.41 -6.52
C ARG A 146 3.55 -2.53 -5.56
N VAL A 147 3.24 -3.77 -5.93
CA VAL A 147 3.71 -4.95 -5.20
C VAL A 147 5.24 -5.00 -5.26
N GLY A 148 5.87 -5.28 -4.13
CA GLY A 148 7.33 -5.26 -3.97
C GLY A 148 7.88 -3.93 -3.46
N GLU A 149 7.12 -2.84 -3.48
CA GLU A 149 7.60 -1.55 -2.99
C GLU A 149 7.72 -1.53 -1.46
N LYS A 150 8.78 -0.86 -0.99
CA LYS A 150 9.04 -0.59 0.42
C LYS A 150 8.19 0.58 0.90
N VAL A 151 7.50 0.38 2.03
CA VAL A 151 6.59 1.36 2.60
C VAL A 151 6.76 1.48 4.10
N ASP A 152 6.58 2.70 4.60
CA ASP A 152 6.39 2.96 6.01
C ASP A 152 4.92 3.29 6.28
N PHE A 153 4.45 2.98 7.49
CA PHE A 153 3.04 3.08 7.85
C PHE A 153 2.86 3.14 9.36
N VAL A 154 1.70 3.59 9.80
CA VAL A 154 1.28 3.54 11.20
C VAL A 154 0.48 2.26 11.42
N MET A 155 0.74 1.55 12.53
CA MET A 155 -0.09 0.42 12.96
C MET A 155 -1.18 0.92 13.89
N GLU A 156 -2.43 0.65 13.53
CA GLU A 156 -3.61 1.00 14.32
C GLU A 156 -4.40 -0.27 14.63
N ASP A 157 -4.94 -0.37 15.84
CA ASP A 157 -5.83 -1.49 16.23
C ASP A 157 -7.29 -1.13 15.92
N GLU A 158 -7.95 -1.95 15.10
CA GLU A 158 -9.34 -1.76 14.71
C GLU A 158 -10.24 -2.85 15.31
N PRO A 159 -11.34 -2.51 16.03
CA PRO A 159 -12.11 -3.46 16.85
C PRO A 159 -12.65 -4.73 16.18
N VAL A 160 -12.73 -4.77 14.85
CA VAL A 160 -13.31 -5.89 14.08
C VAL A 160 -12.27 -6.62 13.22
N ILE A 161 -11.29 -5.89 12.70
CA ILE A 161 -10.30 -6.41 11.74
C ILE A 161 -8.98 -6.77 12.46
N GLY A 162 -8.74 -6.17 13.62
CA GLY A 162 -7.47 -6.20 14.33
C GLY A 162 -6.52 -5.14 13.78
N VAL A 163 -5.22 -5.44 13.81
CA VAL A 163 -4.18 -4.48 13.42
C VAL A 163 -4.21 -4.19 11.92
N VAL A 164 -4.31 -2.91 11.58
CA VAL A 164 -4.33 -2.38 10.22
C VAL A 164 -3.21 -1.37 10.00
N ALA A 165 -2.78 -1.21 8.75
CA ALA A 165 -1.82 -0.20 8.34
C ALA A 165 -2.53 1.06 7.82
N THR A 166 -2.14 2.21 8.37
CA THR A 166 -2.62 3.56 8.02
C THR A 166 -1.47 4.49 7.65
N ASP A 167 -1.79 5.64 7.05
CA ASP A 167 -0.83 6.65 6.59
C ASP A 167 0.35 6.05 5.80
N ILE A 168 0.06 5.18 4.83
CA ILE A 168 1.08 4.40 4.12
C ILE A 168 1.79 5.29 3.10
N ARG A 169 3.13 5.29 3.12
CA ARG A 169 3.95 6.08 2.20
C ARG A 169 5.13 5.23 1.69
N PRO A 170 5.58 5.43 0.44
CA PRO A 170 6.78 4.77 -0.05
C PRO A 170 8.02 5.39 0.58
N TYR A 171 9.07 4.60 0.73
CA TYR A 171 10.39 5.08 1.08
C TYR A 171 11.48 4.34 0.31
N LEU A 172 12.66 4.94 0.24
CA LEU A 172 13.87 4.35 -0.32
C LEU A 172 14.99 4.36 0.72
N VAL A 173 16.02 3.55 0.48
CA VAL A 173 17.18 3.45 1.38
C VAL A 173 18.43 3.86 0.62
N GLN A 174 19.19 4.80 1.17
CA GLN A 174 20.44 5.27 0.61
C GLN A 174 21.42 4.11 0.43
N GLY A 175 22.09 4.05 -0.73
CA GLY A 175 23.03 3.02 -1.10
C GLY A 175 22.40 1.73 -1.66
N GLU A 176 21.07 1.59 -1.60
CA GLU A 176 20.38 0.49 -2.27
C GLU A 176 20.02 0.85 -3.72
N ASN A 177 19.93 -0.17 -4.57
CA ASN A 177 19.48 0.00 -5.94
C ASN A 177 17.94 0.07 -6.00
N ILE A 178 17.40 1.04 -6.74
CA ILE A 178 15.98 1.09 -7.07
C ILE A 178 15.70 -0.09 -8.02
N GLN A 179 14.72 -0.95 -7.74
CA GLN A 179 14.48 -2.21 -8.47
C GLN A 179 13.93 -1.99 -9.91
N MET A 180 14.64 -1.22 -10.72
CA MET A 180 14.38 -0.85 -12.10
C MET A 180 15.66 -0.27 -12.72
N ASP A 181 15.81 -0.41 -14.03
CA ASP A 181 16.94 0.12 -14.79
C ASP A 181 16.55 1.37 -15.58
N GLU A 182 17.53 2.17 -16.00
CA GLU A 182 17.27 3.20 -17.00
C GLU A 182 16.84 2.56 -18.32
N ASP A 183 15.77 3.08 -18.90
CA ASP A 183 15.23 2.60 -20.17
C ASP A 183 14.55 3.74 -20.93
N ARG A 184 13.72 3.41 -21.93
CA ARG A 184 13.03 4.43 -22.74
C ARG A 184 11.99 5.23 -21.95
N GLN A 185 11.52 4.69 -20.83
CA GLN A 185 10.49 5.25 -19.96
C GLN A 185 11.04 5.66 -18.60
N THR A 186 12.28 5.34 -18.26
CA THR A 186 12.88 5.59 -16.95
C THR A 186 14.23 6.28 -17.10
N GLU A 187 14.40 7.42 -16.43
CA GLU A 187 15.66 8.17 -16.38
C GLU A 187 16.09 8.43 -14.94
N PHE A 188 17.38 8.31 -14.66
CA PHE A 188 18.00 8.65 -13.39
C PHE A 188 18.89 9.87 -13.52
N LYS A 189 18.88 10.72 -12.50
CA LYS A 189 19.79 11.84 -12.35
C LYS A 189 20.20 12.01 -10.90
N SER A 190 21.49 11.94 -10.64
CA SER A 190 22.01 12.01 -9.27
C SER A 190 21.71 13.36 -8.62
N LEU A 191 22.15 14.46 -9.24
CA LEU A 191 22.05 15.86 -8.72
C LEU A 191 22.62 16.09 -7.31
N VAL A 192 23.30 15.12 -6.70
CA VAL A 192 23.79 15.18 -5.31
C VAL A 192 24.77 16.34 -5.09
N SER A 193 25.58 16.68 -6.10
CA SER A 193 26.55 17.77 -6.02
C SER A 193 25.97 19.16 -6.32
N SER A 194 24.65 19.28 -6.53
CA SER A 194 24.00 20.55 -6.84
C SER A 194 23.69 21.36 -5.58
N ASN A 195 24.10 22.63 -5.56
CA ASN A 195 23.68 23.58 -4.53
C ASN A 195 22.28 24.19 -4.78
N SER A 196 21.70 23.95 -5.96
CA SER A 196 20.40 24.45 -6.39
C SER A 196 19.57 23.36 -7.07
N PRO A 197 19.30 22.23 -6.37
CA PRO A 197 18.59 21.08 -6.93
C PRO A 197 17.23 21.48 -7.50
N GLU A 198 16.53 22.44 -6.89
CA GLU A 198 15.21 22.89 -7.32
C GLU A 198 15.19 23.46 -8.75
N ARG A 199 16.20 24.25 -9.12
CA ARG A 199 16.33 24.82 -10.47
C ARG A 199 16.80 23.79 -11.49
N GLN A 200 17.69 22.89 -11.08
CA GLN A 200 18.17 21.83 -11.96
C GLN A 200 17.07 20.83 -12.31
N ILE A 201 16.20 20.50 -11.33
CA ILE A 201 15.00 19.68 -11.54
C ILE A 201 14.10 20.32 -12.61
N GLY A 202 13.74 21.60 -12.48
CA GLY A 202 12.91 22.29 -13.46
C GLY A 202 13.54 22.34 -14.86
N ALA A 203 14.82 22.71 -14.95
CA ALA A 203 15.56 22.77 -16.21
C ALA A 203 15.65 21.40 -16.91
N MET A 204 15.89 20.33 -16.15
CA MET A 204 15.89 18.97 -16.68
C MET A 204 14.50 18.52 -17.10
N CYS A 205 13.47 18.80 -16.29
CA CYS A 205 12.08 18.49 -16.63
C CYS A 205 11.66 19.15 -17.95
N ASN A 206 12.07 20.39 -18.21
CA ASN A 206 11.82 21.08 -19.48
C ASN A 206 12.31 20.28 -20.71
N LYS A 207 13.43 19.54 -20.58
CA LYS A 207 13.95 18.67 -21.65
C LYS A 207 13.32 17.27 -21.62
N TYR A 208 13.41 16.58 -20.49
CA TYR A 208 13.06 15.17 -20.40
C TYR A 208 11.55 14.92 -20.48
N LEU A 209 10.72 15.76 -19.85
CA LEU A 209 9.26 15.60 -19.93
C LEU A 209 8.75 15.90 -21.34
N CYS A 210 9.35 16.84 -22.07
CA CYS A 210 9.07 17.03 -23.50
C CYS A 210 9.33 15.74 -24.29
N ALA A 211 10.49 15.11 -24.08
CA ALA A 211 10.82 13.85 -24.72
C ALA A 211 9.85 12.72 -24.36
N PHE A 212 9.50 12.58 -23.08
CA PHE A 212 8.58 11.55 -22.61
C PHE A 212 7.15 11.73 -23.14
N LEU A 213 6.62 12.96 -23.11
CA LEU A 213 5.28 13.26 -23.63
C LEU A 213 5.16 13.00 -25.14
N ASN A 214 6.23 13.29 -25.90
CA ASN A 214 6.30 12.99 -27.33
C ASN A 214 6.47 11.49 -27.62
N SER A 215 6.90 10.70 -26.63
CA SER A 215 7.06 9.25 -26.72
C SER A 215 5.90 8.51 -26.03
N SER A 216 6.17 7.65 -25.04
CA SER A 216 5.15 6.81 -24.39
C SER A 216 4.83 7.24 -22.95
N GLY A 217 5.19 8.48 -22.59
CA GLY A 217 5.31 8.86 -21.19
C GLY A 217 6.59 8.31 -20.56
N GLY A 218 6.72 8.47 -19.25
CA GLY A 218 7.87 7.99 -18.50
C GLY A 218 8.05 8.68 -17.15
N ASP A 219 9.07 8.22 -16.42
CA ASP A 219 9.49 8.65 -15.11
C ASP A 219 10.94 9.18 -15.18
N ILE A 220 11.19 10.29 -14.49
CA ILE A 220 12.55 10.74 -14.15
C ILE A 220 12.70 10.78 -12.63
N PHE A 221 13.79 10.20 -12.13
CA PHE A 221 14.14 10.16 -10.73
C PHE A 221 15.38 11.01 -10.47
N PHE A 222 15.25 12.00 -9.60
CA PHE A 222 16.34 12.82 -9.12
C PHE A 222 16.80 12.34 -7.74
N GLY A 223 18.11 12.31 -7.48
CA GLY A 223 18.68 11.68 -6.29
C GLY A 223 19.00 10.20 -6.47
N VAL A 224 19.08 9.73 -7.71
CA VAL A 224 19.44 8.34 -8.07
C VAL A 224 20.62 8.39 -9.04
N GLU A 225 21.67 7.63 -8.76
CA GLU A 225 22.83 7.51 -9.63
C GLU A 225 22.48 6.74 -10.92
N ASP A 226 23.30 6.88 -11.95
CA ASP A 226 23.06 6.26 -13.26
C ASP A 226 23.03 4.71 -13.17
N CYS A 227 23.68 4.13 -12.15
CA CYS A 227 23.61 2.70 -11.85
C CYS A 227 22.37 2.27 -11.02
N GLY A 228 21.41 3.17 -10.81
CA GLY A 228 20.20 2.94 -10.02
C GLY A 228 20.38 3.05 -8.50
N THR A 229 21.58 3.38 -8.02
CA THR A 229 21.86 3.53 -6.59
C THR A 229 21.17 4.77 -6.03
N VAL A 230 20.39 4.62 -4.95
CA VAL A 230 19.73 5.72 -4.26
C VAL A 230 20.76 6.55 -3.50
N ALA A 231 20.96 7.80 -3.92
CA ALA A 231 21.84 8.73 -3.22
C ALA A 231 21.04 9.70 -2.32
N GLY A 232 19.89 10.16 -2.81
CA GLY A 232 19.02 11.15 -2.16
C GLY A 232 19.49 12.60 -2.35
N LEU A 233 18.54 13.53 -2.28
CA LEU A 233 18.76 14.98 -2.37
C LEU A 233 18.33 15.66 -1.09
N LEU A 234 19.26 16.40 -0.48
CA LEU A 234 18.93 17.30 0.62
C LEU A 234 18.18 18.50 0.05
N MET A 235 16.89 18.59 0.38
CA MET A 235 16.01 19.65 -0.08
C MET A 235 15.18 20.18 1.08
N SER A 236 15.38 21.44 1.43
CA SER A 236 14.51 22.15 2.36
C SER A 236 13.08 22.27 1.82
N GLN A 237 12.11 22.58 2.70
CA GLN A 237 10.73 22.83 2.29
C GLN A 237 10.62 23.89 1.18
N TRP A 238 11.36 24.99 1.30
CA TRP A 238 11.40 26.05 0.29
C TRP A 238 11.89 25.53 -1.07
N GLN A 239 12.91 24.68 -1.10
CA GLN A 239 13.42 24.09 -2.35
C GLN A 239 12.41 23.13 -2.96
N ARG A 240 11.72 22.32 -2.15
CA ARG A 240 10.66 21.42 -2.65
C ARG A 240 9.50 22.20 -3.28
N ASP A 241 9.07 23.28 -2.64
CA ASP A 241 8.00 24.14 -3.17
C ASP A 241 8.45 24.91 -4.41
N THR A 242 9.70 25.34 -4.45
CA THR A 242 10.30 25.98 -5.64
C THR A 242 10.39 25.00 -6.80
N ALA A 243 10.82 23.75 -6.56
CA ALA A 243 10.89 22.72 -7.60
C ALA A 243 9.52 22.45 -8.23
N ARG A 244 8.45 22.37 -7.41
CA ARG A 244 7.07 22.24 -7.91
C ARG A 244 6.70 23.40 -8.84
N LYS A 245 6.89 24.63 -8.37
CA LYS A 245 6.58 25.85 -9.14
C LYS A 245 7.38 25.94 -10.43
N ASP A 246 8.66 25.57 -10.41
CA ASP A 246 9.54 25.66 -11.57
C ASP A 246 9.18 24.62 -12.64
N VAL A 247 8.83 23.40 -12.22
CA VAL A 247 8.29 22.38 -13.13
C VAL A 247 6.97 22.85 -13.76
N ASP A 248 6.02 23.35 -12.96
CA ASP A 248 4.74 23.89 -13.45
C ASP A 248 4.96 25.06 -14.42
N TYR A 249 5.90 25.95 -14.10
CA TYR A 249 6.25 27.10 -14.92
C TYR A 249 6.79 26.68 -16.30
N HIS A 250 7.68 25.68 -16.36
CA HIS A 250 8.19 25.18 -17.63
C HIS A 250 7.09 24.49 -18.45
N LEU A 251 6.32 23.59 -17.83
CA LEU A 251 5.30 22.79 -18.52
C LEU A 251 4.12 23.61 -19.04
N SER A 252 3.70 24.66 -18.33
CA SER A 252 2.66 25.60 -18.79
C SER A 252 3.10 26.44 -20.00
N ARG A 253 4.40 26.52 -20.27
CA ARG A 253 4.99 27.24 -21.41
C ARG A 253 5.39 26.34 -22.56
N PHE A 254 5.08 25.05 -22.50
CA PHE A 254 5.20 24.19 -23.66
C PHE A 254 4.21 24.65 -24.74
N THR A 255 4.47 24.25 -25.97
CA THR A 255 3.55 24.44 -27.09
C THR A 255 3.15 23.06 -27.64
N PRO A 256 1.91 22.61 -27.44
CA PRO A 256 0.87 23.23 -26.59
C PRO A 256 1.20 23.15 -25.09
N PRO A 257 0.58 23.98 -24.21
CA PRO A 257 0.77 23.87 -22.76
C PRO A 257 0.40 22.46 -22.26
N VAL A 258 1.15 21.97 -21.27
CA VAL A 258 0.89 20.66 -20.67
C VAL A 258 -0.15 20.81 -19.54
N GLU A 259 -1.22 20.03 -19.61
CA GLU A 259 -2.28 20.01 -18.58
C GLU A 259 -1.76 19.40 -17.27
N PRO A 260 -2.19 19.87 -16.08
CA PRO A 260 -1.76 19.34 -14.78
C PRO A 260 -1.93 17.83 -14.60
N GLU A 261 -2.92 17.21 -15.25
CA GLU A 261 -3.17 15.76 -15.16
C GLU A 261 -2.14 14.94 -15.96
N ARG A 262 -1.37 15.58 -16.84
CA ARG A 262 -0.36 14.96 -17.71
C ARG A 262 0.99 14.81 -17.03
N TYR A 263 1.14 15.26 -15.80
CA TYR A 263 2.35 15.01 -15.04
C TYR A 263 2.08 14.93 -13.55
N ARG A 264 3.03 14.34 -12.82
CA ARG A 264 3.01 14.30 -11.36
C ARG A 264 4.41 14.45 -10.83
N LEU A 265 4.53 15.06 -9.66
CA LEU A 265 5.80 15.23 -8.95
C LEU A 265 5.61 14.81 -7.50
N ALA A 266 6.50 13.97 -7.00
CA ALA A 266 6.49 13.59 -5.60
C ALA A 266 7.91 13.50 -5.00
N PHE A 267 7.96 13.65 -3.68
CA PHE A 267 9.17 13.56 -2.87
C PHE A 267 9.09 12.29 -2.03
N ILE A 268 9.91 11.29 -2.37
CA ILE A 268 9.97 10.00 -1.68
C ILE A 268 11.06 10.10 -0.61
N LYS A 269 10.73 9.78 0.64
CA LYS A 269 11.70 9.88 1.76
C LYS A 269 12.84 8.89 1.59
N VAL A 270 14.04 9.30 1.98
CA VAL A 270 15.24 8.46 1.98
C VAL A 270 15.68 8.16 3.41
N TYR A 271 15.95 6.88 3.66
CA TYR A 271 16.46 6.39 4.94
C TYR A 271 17.91 5.94 4.80
N GLN A 272 18.68 6.05 5.88
CA GLN A 272 20.02 5.51 5.98
C GLN A 272 19.99 4.20 6.75
N ARG A 273 20.64 3.16 6.20
CA ARG A 273 20.87 1.91 6.95
C ARG A 273 22.01 2.10 7.94
N ARG A 274 21.73 1.91 9.23
CA ARG A 274 22.74 1.97 10.30
C ARG A 274 23.23 0.58 10.67
N THR A 275 22.31 -0.37 10.73
CA THR A 275 22.56 -1.81 10.90
C THR A 275 21.58 -2.60 10.04
N ASP A 276 21.69 -3.92 9.99
CA ASP A 276 20.77 -4.75 9.19
C ASP A 276 19.29 -4.58 9.56
N GLN A 277 18.99 -4.20 10.81
CA GLN A 277 17.63 -4.07 11.32
C GLN A 277 17.17 -2.60 11.54
N GLU A 278 18.12 -1.66 11.52
CA GLU A 278 17.85 -0.26 11.84
C GLU A 278 18.02 0.64 10.60
N LEU A 279 16.94 1.30 10.21
CA LEU A 279 16.98 2.41 9.28
C LEU A 279 16.62 3.69 10.03
N LYS A 280 17.40 4.74 9.79
CA LYS A 280 17.16 6.08 10.31
C LYS A 280 16.69 6.98 9.17
N GLU A 281 15.59 7.72 9.36
CA GLU A 281 15.17 8.72 8.39
C GLU A 281 16.27 9.78 8.26
N ILE A 282 16.64 10.12 7.03
CA ILE A 282 17.55 11.25 6.77
C ILE A 282 16.68 12.49 6.61
N THR A 283 16.77 13.41 7.57
CA THR A 283 15.98 14.65 7.55
C THR A 283 16.19 15.43 6.26
N ASP A 284 15.09 15.89 5.67
CA ASP A 284 15.05 16.65 4.42
C ASP A 284 15.74 15.97 3.22
N CYS A 285 15.93 14.65 3.24
CA CYS A 285 16.51 13.89 2.12
C CYS A 285 15.44 13.13 1.34
N PHE A 286 15.41 13.35 0.02
CA PHE A 286 14.37 12.80 -0.86
C PHE A 286 14.94 12.28 -2.18
N VAL A 287 14.26 11.29 -2.75
CA VAL A 287 14.28 11.06 -4.20
C VAL A 287 13.08 11.79 -4.78
N VAL A 288 13.30 12.63 -5.78
CA VAL A 288 12.21 13.35 -6.47
C VAL A 288 11.83 12.56 -7.71
N ARG A 289 10.59 12.08 -7.76
CA ARG A 289 10.04 11.42 -8.94
C ARG A 289 9.14 12.38 -9.69
N VAL A 290 9.39 12.54 -10.99
CA VAL A 290 8.51 13.28 -11.89
C VAL A 290 8.08 12.37 -13.03
N SER A 291 6.78 12.27 -13.26
CA SER A 291 6.22 11.41 -14.32
C SER A 291 5.53 12.24 -15.39
N ALA A 292 5.76 11.92 -16.65
CA ALA A 292 4.96 12.36 -17.78
C ALA A 292 3.92 11.28 -18.12
N ILE A 293 2.65 11.67 -18.13
CA ILE A 293 1.49 10.80 -18.35
C ILE A 293 0.91 11.10 -19.73
N LYS A 294 0.98 10.11 -20.62
CA LYS A 294 0.33 10.15 -21.92
C LYS A 294 -1.01 9.43 -21.83
N PRO A 295 -2.15 10.07 -22.14
CA PRO A 295 -3.44 9.40 -22.14
C PRO A 295 -3.53 8.41 -23.29
N GLU A 296 -4.23 7.32 -23.05
CA GLU A 296 -4.54 6.30 -24.05
C GLU A 296 -5.70 6.79 -24.95
N GLY A 297 -5.50 6.82 -26.28
CA GLY A 297 -6.57 7.12 -27.23
C GLY A 297 -6.15 7.94 -28.45
N LYS A 298 -7.04 8.05 -29.45
CA LYS A 298 -6.76 8.68 -30.78
C LYS A 298 -6.37 10.17 -30.72
N ASN A 299 -6.59 10.86 -29.59
CA ASN A 299 -6.16 12.25 -29.34
C ASN A 299 -4.85 12.35 -28.53
N SER A 300 -4.06 11.28 -28.43
CA SER A 300 -2.77 11.27 -27.72
C SER A 300 -1.63 11.99 -28.46
N CYS A 301 -1.90 12.57 -29.63
CA CYS A 301 -0.89 13.09 -30.56
C CYS A 301 -0.61 14.59 -30.41
N ASN A 302 -0.43 15.08 -29.19
CA ASN A 302 0.17 16.40 -29.03
C ASN A 302 1.68 16.26 -29.21
N TRP A 303 2.21 16.91 -30.24
CA TRP A 303 3.64 17.12 -30.41
C TRP A 303 4.03 18.36 -29.61
N TYR A 304 4.78 18.15 -28.53
CA TYR A 304 5.20 19.18 -27.61
C TYR A 304 6.54 19.79 -28.01
N ARG A 305 6.57 21.11 -28.08
CA ARG A 305 7.78 21.92 -27.99
C ARG A 305 7.94 22.44 -26.56
N ASN A 306 9.16 22.40 -26.03
CA ASN A 306 9.44 22.84 -24.66
C ASN A 306 9.43 24.38 -24.53
N SER A 307 9.72 24.91 -23.34
CA SER A 307 9.72 26.37 -23.12
C SER A 307 10.83 27.15 -23.85
N LYS A 308 11.71 26.45 -24.57
CA LYS A 308 12.78 27.01 -25.42
C LYS A 308 12.50 26.79 -26.91
N ASP A 309 11.31 26.32 -27.26
CA ASP A 309 10.87 25.93 -28.61
C ASP A 309 11.57 24.70 -29.21
N ASP A 310 12.30 23.93 -28.39
CA ASP A 310 12.91 22.67 -28.82
C ASP A 310 11.91 21.51 -28.77
N SER A 311 12.05 20.56 -29.70
CA SER A 311 11.34 19.26 -29.63
C SER A 311 12.32 18.12 -29.38
N TRP A 312 11.99 17.24 -28.44
CA TRP A 312 12.79 16.06 -28.14
C TRP A 312 11.92 14.79 -28.25
N ILE A 313 12.54 13.66 -28.59
CA ILE A 313 11.91 12.34 -28.63
C ILE A 313 12.90 11.29 -28.10
N ARG A 314 12.40 10.28 -27.36
CA ARG A 314 13.24 9.16 -26.90
C ARG A 314 13.50 8.15 -28.01
N ARG A 315 14.78 7.87 -28.30
CA ARG A 315 15.23 6.81 -29.22
C ARG A 315 15.83 5.65 -28.40
N GLU A 316 15.91 4.43 -28.97
CA GLU A 316 16.65 3.34 -28.33
C GLU A 316 18.13 3.70 -28.29
N ALA A 317 18.77 3.42 -27.16
CA ALA A 317 20.19 3.14 -27.17
C ALA A 317 20.32 1.73 -27.77
N GLY A 318 20.84 1.66 -29.00
CA GLY A 318 21.25 0.39 -29.62
C GLY A 318 22.59 -0.06 -29.08
#